data_AF-A0A7W2IS45-F1
#
_entry.id   AF-A0A7W2IS45-F1
#
_cell.length_a   1.000
_cell.length_b   1.000
_cell.length_c   1.000
_cell.angle_alpha   90.00
_cell.angle_beta   90.00
_cell.angle_gamma   90.00
#
_symmetry.space_group_name_H-M   'P 1'
#
loop_
_entity.id
_entity.type
_entity.pdbx_description
1 polymer ?
#
loop_
_entity_poly.entity_id
_entity_poly.type
_entity_poly.pdbx_seq_one_letter_code
_entity_poly.pdbx_strand_id
1 'polypeptide(L)'
;MKSETCFGKMYGQPLSEYYTEEDAQSAAEYSREHFGNDLTPYNCAKCGLWHLSPRYRQTPSKKCHCCTGRDGLSKDAYRSKREARQRADIIYLEHGISLRAYKCKYGSGWHLTKSDY
;
A
#
# COMPACT_ATOMS: atom_id res chain seq x y z
N MET A 1 -9.10 18.22 6.92
CA MET A 1 -8.58 19.26 5.99
C MET A 1 -8.07 18.59 4.73
N LYS A 2 -7.79 19.31 3.64
CA LYS A 2 -7.13 18.75 2.46
C LYS A 2 -5.64 19.09 2.52
N SER A 3 -4.80 18.11 2.27
CA SER A 3 -3.36 18.25 2.39
C SER A 3 -2.76 19.07 1.26
N GLU A 4 -1.90 20.01 1.61
CA GLU A 4 -1.12 20.79 0.64
C GLU A 4 0.15 20.06 0.18
N THR A 5 0.55 18.99 0.89
CA THR A 5 1.82 18.31 0.65
C THR A 5 1.67 16.84 0.24
N CYS A 6 0.51 16.23 0.52
CA CYS A 6 0.23 14.83 0.25
C CYS A 6 -0.88 14.69 -0.79
N PHE A 7 -0.53 14.09 -1.94
CA PHE A 7 -1.42 13.93 -3.08
C PHE A 7 -1.59 12.45 -3.45
N GLY A 8 -2.78 12.08 -3.92
CA GLY A 8 -3.08 10.75 -4.41
C GLY A 8 -2.24 10.39 -5.64
N LYS A 9 -1.60 9.22 -5.60
CA LYS A 9 -0.64 8.76 -6.63
C LYS A 9 -1.19 8.67 -8.06
N MET A 10 -2.51 8.48 -8.22
CA MET A 10 -3.13 8.26 -9.53
C MET A 10 -3.62 9.56 -10.18
N TYR A 11 -4.23 10.45 -9.39
CA TYR A 11 -4.98 11.61 -9.91
C TYR A 11 -4.50 12.95 -9.36
N GLY A 12 -3.43 12.96 -8.55
CA GLY A 12 -2.86 14.19 -7.98
C GLY A 12 -3.79 14.93 -7.02
N GLN A 13 -4.91 14.32 -6.60
CA GLN A 13 -5.87 14.96 -5.71
C GLN A 13 -5.30 15.06 -4.29
N PRO A 14 -5.49 16.18 -3.58
CA PRO A 14 -5.02 16.33 -2.22
C PRO A 14 -5.70 15.34 -1.29
N LEU A 15 -4.90 14.65 -0.47
CA LEU A 15 -5.40 13.68 0.50
C LEU A 15 -6.11 14.40 1.65
N SER A 16 -7.15 13.78 2.21
CA SER A 16 -7.69 14.25 3.48
C SER A 16 -6.69 13.97 4.61
N GLU A 17 -6.49 14.95 5.49
CA GLU A 17 -5.56 14.86 6.62
C GLU A 17 -6.25 15.14 7.95
N TYR A 18 -5.77 14.42 8.97
CA TYR A 18 -6.26 14.41 10.34
C TYR A 18 -5.05 14.43 11.30
N TYR A 19 -5.21 15.07 12.45
CA TYR A 19 -4.12 15.22 13.44
C TYR A 19 -3.98 13.99 14.33
N THR A 20 -5.09 13.33 14.64
CA THR A 20 -5.14 12.16 15.53
C THR A 20 -5.60 10.92 14.77
N GLU A 21 -5.31 9.75 15.35
CA GLU A 21 -5.81 8.49 14.79
C GLU A 21 -7.32 8.41 14.93
N GLU A 22 -7.85 8.87 16.06
CA GLU A 22 -9.27 8.86 16.41
C GLU A 22 -10.09 9.65 15.39
N ASP A 23 -9.65 10.85 15.03
CA ASP A 23 -10.32 11.68 14.00
C ASP A 23 -10.36 10.96 12.65
N ALA A 24 -9.25 10.31 12.27
CA ALA A 24 -9.17 9.56 11.04
C ALA A 24 -10.06 8.31 11.08
N GLN A 25 -10.14 7.63 12.22
CA GLN A 25 -11.03 6.48 12.43
C GLN A 25 -12.50 6.89 12.27
N SER A 26 -12.93 7.96 12.96
CA SER A 26 -14.30 8.48 12.83
C SER A 26 -14.62 8.87 11.38
N ALA A 27 -13.68 9.48 10.65
CA ALA A 27 -13.89 9.80 9.24
C ALA A 27 -13.98 8.56 8.34
N ALA A 28 -13.21 7.50 8.63
CA ALA A 28 -13.30 6.23 7.91
C ALA A 28 -14.65 5.54 8.14
N GLU A 29 -15.12 5.52 9.39
CA GLU A 29 -16.43 4.98 9.78
C GLU A 29 -17.57 5.73 9.11
N TYR A 30 -17.56 7.06 9.20
CA TYR A 30 -18.52 7.92 8.52
C TYR A 30 -18.55 7.62 7.00
N SER A 31 -17.37 7.51 6.37
CA SER A 31 -17.31 7.24 4.94
C SER A 31 -17.82 5.84 4.56
N ARG A 32 -17.67 4.86 5.45
CA ARG A 32 -18.19 3.51 5.26
C ARG A 32 -19.72 3.50 5.36
N GLU A 33 -20.27 4.18 6.36
CA GLU A 33 -21.71 4.22 6.63
C GLU A 33 -22.48 5.03 5.58
N HIS A 34 -21.94 6.18 5.15
CA HIS A 34 -22.64 7.08 4.24
C HIS A 34 -22.34 6.84 2.75
N PHE A 35 -21.16 6.34 2.42
CA PHE A 35 -20.72 6.18 1.02
C PHE A 35 -20.29 4.76 0.67
N GLY A 36 -20.30 3.81 1.62
CA GLY A 36 -19.88 2.43 1.39
C GLY A 36 -18.37 2.27 1.15
N ASN A 37 -17.56 3.29 1.42
CA ASN A 37 -16.11 3.22 1.19
C ASN A 37 -15.41 2.51 2.37
N ASP A 38 -14.75 1.38 2.11
CA ASP A 38 -13.91 0.70 3.10
C ASP A 38 -12.51 1.35 3.17
N LEU A 39 -12.42 2.43 3.94
CA LEU A 39 -11.19 3.17 4.20
C LEU A 39 -10.56 2.73 5.51
N THR A 40 -9.24 2.81 5.59
CA THR A 40 -8.49 2.55 6.83
C THR A 40 -7.46 3.66 7.03
N PRO A 41 -7.35 4.21 8.26
CA PRO A 41 -6.33 5.19 8.62
C PRO A 41 -4.90 4.64 8.47
N TYR A 42 -3.96 5.52 8.20
CA TYR A 42 -2.53 5.26 8.32
C TYR A 42 -1.78 6.56 8.65
N ASN A 43 -0.73 6.44 9.46
CA ASN A 43 0.16 7.56 9.75
C ASN A 43 1.14 7.78 8.59
N CYS A 44 1.23 9.01 8.11
CA CYS A 44 2.05 9.36 6.96
C CYS A 44 3.48 9.70 7.39
N ALA A 45 4.46 8.89 6.96
CA ALA A 45 5.87 9.17 7.24
C ALA A 45 6.39 10.47 6.59
N LYS A 46 5.68 11.05 5.61
CA LYS A 46 6.10 12.29 4.93
C LYS A 46 5.71 13.55 5.72
N CYS A 47 4.46 13.63 6.18
CA CYS A 47 3.93 14.83 6.84
C CYS A 47 3.61 14.63 8.33
N GLY A 48 3.68 13.40 8.85
CA GLY A 48 3.35 13.05 10.23
C GLY A 48 1.85 12.97 10.55
N LEU A 49 0.99 13.41 9.63
CA LEU A 49 -0.47 13.40 9.79
C LEU A 49 -1.09 12.06 9.39
N TRP A 50 -2.35 11.86 9.79
CA TRP A 50 -3.14 10.69 9.44
C TRP A 50 -3.88 10.90 8.13
N HIS A 51 -3.86 9.89 7.28
CA HIS A 51 -4.59 9.85 6.01
C HIS A 51 -5.44 8.59 5.92
N LEU A 52 -6.36 8.59 4.96
CA LEU A 52 -7.19 7.43 4.64
C LEU A 52 -6.72 6.77 3.36
N SER A 53 -6.66 5.44 3.38
CA SER A 53 -6.45 4.62 2.19
C SER A 53 -7.52 3.54 2.11
N PRO A 54 -7.99 3.15 0.92
CA PRO A 54 -8.82 1.96 0.79
C PRO A 54 -8.14 0.76 1.44
N ARG A 55 -8.87 -0.01 2.25
CA ARG A 55 -8.32 -1.13 3.02
C ARG A 55 -7.57 -2.12 2.14
N TYR A 56 -8.10 -2.41 0.96
CA TYR A 56 -7.47 -3.33 0.02
C TYR A 56 -6.11 -2.83 -0.51
N ARG A 57 -5.76 -1.54 -0.36
CA ARG A 57 -4.44 -0.99 -0.76
C ARG A 57 -3.40 -1.10 0.35
N GLN A 58 -3.79 -1.45 1.57
CA GLN A 58 -2.86 -1.69 2.66
C GLN A 58 -2.23 -3.08 2.52
N THR A 59 -1.11 -3.12 1.82
CA THR A 59 -0.31 -4.33 1.63
C THR A 59 1.00 -4.22 2.42
N PRO A 60 0.97 -4.43 3.76
CA PRO A 60 2.17 -4.34 4.57
C PRO A 60 3.20 -5.38 4.12
N SER A 61 4.46 -4.97 4.11
CA SER A 61 5.58 -5.81 3.76
C SER A 61 6.79 -5.44 4.58
N LYS A 62 7.74 -6.36 4.69
CA LYS A 62 9.05 -6.12 5.29
C LYS A 62 10.13 -6.20 4.23
N LYS A 63 11.28 -5.57 4.47
CA LYS A 63 12.44 -5.76 3.60
C LYS A 63 13.03 -7.16 3.79
N CYS A 64 13.41 -7.80 2.68
CA CYS A 64 14.10 -9.07 2.66
C CYS A 64 15.62 -8.84 2.72
N HIS A 65 16.26 -9.32 3.78
CA HIS A 65 17.72 -9.18 3.94
C HIS A 65 18.52 -10.13 3.05
N CYS A 66 17.90 -11.18 2.50
CA CYS A 66 18.59 -12.20 1.70
C CYS A 66 18.38 -12.06 0.18
N CYS A 67 17.45 -11.21 -0.26
CA CYS A 67 17.07 -11.08 -1.66
C CYS A 67 17.07 -9.61 -2.09
N THR A 68 17.86 -9.29 -3.11
CA THR A 68 17.92 -7.97 -3.74
C THR A 68 17.27 -7.98 -5.12
N GLY A 69 16.76 -6.81 -5.53
CA GLY A 69 16.30 -6.53 -6.88
C GLY A 69 17.47 -6.25 -7.82
N ARG A 70 17.15 -6.03 -9.11
CA ARG A 70 18.13 -5.63 -10.13
C ARG A 70 18.73 -4.25 -9.85
N ASP A 71 17.99 -3.42 -9.13
CA ASP A 71 18.36 -2.09 -8.64
C ASP A 71 19.28 -2.13 -7.39
N GLY A 72 19.63 -3.32 -6.89
CA GLY A 72 20.42 -3.49 -5.67
C GLY A 72 19.63 -3.29 -4.38
N LEU A 73 18.35 -2.92 -4.45
CA LEU A 73 17.51 -2.70 -3.26
C LEU A 73 16.96 -4.03 -2.72
N SER A 74 16.83 -4.14 -1.40
CA SER A 74 16.16 -5.28 -0.77
C SER A 74 14.73 -5.42 -1.27
N LYS A 75 14.36 -6.63 -1.71
CA LYS A 75 12.99 -6.94 -2.14
C LYS A 75 12.03 -6.83 -0.97
N ASP A 76 10.81 -6.40 -1.27
CA ASP A 76 9.70 -6.52 -0.32
C ASP A 76 9.29 -7.99 -0.14
N ALA A 77 8.98 -8.35 1.10
CA ALA A 77 8.53 -9.67 1.51
C ALA A 77 7.15 -9.56 2.17
N TYR A 78 6.14 -10.10 1.49
CA TYR A 78 4.78 -10.20 1.98
C TYR A 78 4.59 -11.49 2.78
N ARG A 79 3.71 -11.49 3.78
CA ARG A 79 3.55 -12.64 4.68
C ARG A 79 2.94 -13.85 3.95
N SER A 80 2.11 -13.60 2.94
CA SER A 80 1.38 -14.62 2.20
C SER A 80 1.36 -14.38 0.69
N LYS A 81 1.12 -15.45 -0.08
CA LYS A 81 0.94 -15.36 -1.54
C LYS A 81 -0.21 -14.43 -1.91
N ARG A 82 -1.28 -14.44 -1.11
CA ARG A 82 -2.48 -13.62 -1.33
C ARG A 82 -2.15 -12.13 -1.26
N GLU A 83 -1.39 -11.72 -0.26
CA GLU A 83 -0.97 -10.32 -0.11
C GLU A 83 0.01 -9.87 -1.20
N ALA A 84 0.96 -10.74 -1.58
CA ALA A 84 1.83 -10.46 -2.70
C ALA A 84 1.03 -10.27 -3.99
N ARG A 85 0.07 -11.16 -4.28
CA ARG A 85 -0.82 -11.05 -5.44
C ARG A 85 -1.65 -9.78 -5.41
N GLN A 86 -2.29 -9.47 -4.29
CA GLN A 86 -3.04 -8.23 -4.10
C GLN A 86 -2.17 -6.99 -4.41
N ARG A 87 -0.91 -6.98 -3.96
CA ARG A 87 0.02 -5.90 -4.31
C ARG A 87 0.39 -5.88 -5.80
N ALA A 88 0.55 -7.04 -6.43
CA ALA A 88 0.76 -7.13 -7.87
C ALA A 88 -0.43 -6.56 -8.65
N ASP A 89 -1.66 -6.90 -8.23
CA ASP A 89 -2.90 -6.41 -8.87
C ASP A 89 -3.02 -4.88 -8.73
N ILE A 90 -2.70 -4.32 -7.56
CA ILE A 90 -2.66 -2.87 -7.36
C ILE A 90 -1.63 -2.22 -8.29
N ILE A 91 -0.42 -2.78 -8.38
CA ILE A 91 0.64 -2.24 -9.26
C ILE A 91 0.21 -2.32 -10.73
N TYR A 92 -0.47 -3.38 -11.14
CA TYR A 92 -1.01 -3.50 -12.48
C TYR A 92 -2.08 -2.43 -12.77
N LEU A 93 -3.03 -2.23 -11.86
CA LEU A 93 -4.06 -1.18 -11.99
C LEU A 93 -3.46 0.23 -11.99
N GLU A 94 -2.38 0.46 -11.25
CA GLU A 94 -1.72 1.76 -11.12
C GLU A 94 -0.79 2.09 -12.30
N HIS A 95 -0.08 1.10 -12.82
CA HIS A 95 1.06 1.32 -13.71
C HIS A 95 1.07 0.42 -14.96
N GLY A 96 0.09 -0.48 -15.11
CA GLY A 96 0.04 -1.45 -16.20
C GLY A 96 1.13 -2.53 -16.14
N ILE A 97 1.83 -2.67 -15.00
CA ILE A 97 2.96 -3.60 -14.87
C ILE A 97 2.47 -4.94 -14.30
N SER A 98 2.59 -6.00 -15.10
CA SER A 98 2.29 -7.38 -14.64
C SER A 98 3.45 -7.95 -13.82
N LEU A 99 3.15 -8.34 -12.58
CA LEU A 99 4.08 -8.98 -11.65
C LEU A 99 3.51 -10.31 -11.17
N ARG A 100 4.37 -11.30 -10.96
CA ARG A 100 4.02 -12.58 -10.34
C ARG A 100 4.58 -12.70 -8.92
N ALA A 101 3.79 -13.29 -8.05
CA ALA A 101 4.18 -13.62 -6.68
C ALA A 101 4.90 -14.99 -6.62
N TYR A 102 6.07 -15.04 -5.98
CA TYR A 102 6.82 -16.27 -5.75
C TYR A 102 7.35 -16.36 -4.31
N LYS A 103 7.52 -17.58 -3.80
CA LYS A 103 7.99 -17.81 -2.43
C LYS A 103 9.48 -17.52 -2.34
N CYS A 104 9.91 -16.82 -1.29
CA CYS A 104 11.32 -16.63 -0.99
C CYS A 104 12.00 -17.98 -0.72
N LYS A 105 13.12 -18.23 -1.40
CA LYS A 105 13.93 -19.45 -1.22
C LYS A 105 14.52 -19.58 0.19
N TYR A 106 14.69 -18.46 0.90
CA TYR A 106 15.20 -18.39 2.27
C TYR A 106 14.08 -18.30 3.33
N GLY A 107 12.82 -18.48 2.94
CA GLY A 107 11.70 -18.47 3.89
C GLY A 107 11.24 -17.10 4.39
N SER A 108 11.77 -16.00 3.85
CA SER A 108 11.46 -14.64 4.33
C SER A 108 10.05 -14.12 3.99
N GLY A 109 9.27 -14.87 3.21
CA GLY A 109 7.92 -14.50 2.76
C GLY A 109 7.71 -14.72 1.26
N TRP A 110 6.89 -13.87 0.65
CA TRP A 110 6.58 -13.86 -0.78
C TRP A 110 7.10 -12.59 -1.44
N HIS A 111 7.70 -12.71 -2.62
CA HIS A 111 8.27 -11.62 -3.39
C HIS A 111 7.51 -11.40 -4.69
N LEU A 112 7.72 -10.23 -5.29
CA LEU A 112 7.27 -9.91 -6.64
C LEU A 112 8.43 -9.94 -7.63
N THR A 113 8.14 -10.43 -8.83
CA THR A 113 9.01 -10.36 -10.00
C THR A 113 8.19 -10.07 -11.24
N LYS A 114 8.80 -9.52 -12.28
CA LYS A 114 8.15 -9.37 -13.58
C LYS A 114 7.72 -10.76 -14.08
N SER A 115 6.55 -10.80 -14.71
CA SER A 115 6.16 -11.94 -15.53
C SER A 115 7.05 -11.87 -16.78
N ASP A 116 7.89 -12.87 -17.00
CA ASP A 116 8.64 -12.98 -18.25
C ASP A 116 7.61 -13.25 -19.36
N TYR A 117 7.66 -12.47 -20.44
CA TYR A 117 6.89 -12.69 -21.67
C TYR A 117 7.71 -13.53 -22.63
#